data_AF-A0A450WTW5-F1
#
_entry.id   AF-A0A450WTW5-F1
#
_cell.length_a   1.000
_cell.length_b   1.000
_cell.length_c   1.000
_cell.angle_alpha   90.00
_cell.angle_beta   90.00
_cell.angle_gamma   90.00
#
_symmetry.space_group_name_H-M   'P 1'
#
loop_
_entity.id
_entity.type
_entity.pdbx_description
1 polymer ?
#
loop_
_entity_poly.entity_id
_entity_poly.type
_entity_poly.pdbx_seq_one_letter_code
_entity_poly.pdbx_strand_id
1 'polypeptide(L)'
;MDSLLLGLFFLLAGCAALLDSYLPDERVAAARGAVLAWWEGFRRQRPERLAQQASREFSRLFDALYGEEHFSWRTVRRSLVFSVFGFLVTALVCEWIESGYLVEVYEWGAGAFLLFTANLVVDYVSLLETRLVLKRCAASRAAWLPVWLALDVLASYLLYVFVGVGFFFLSDGLLAGKGLERFYEVFTLDLHFEVLSVLTHIEKETAFVYSTFFTSFLFYLFVLASLAIRLLGPLRSALMPLMRWLSTARHPVKGFVGLASGVALLIEGARWMMA
;
A
#
# COMPACT_ATOMS: atom_id res chain seq x y z
N MET A 1 -13.10 -19.67 -6.64
CA MET A 1 -13.03 -18.33 -6.00
C MET A 1 -12.80 -18.46 -4.50
N ASP A 2 -13.41 -19.45 -3.85
CA ASP A 2 -13.35 -19.63 -2.38
C ASP A 2 -12.02 -20.20 -1.86
N SER A 3 -11.30 -21.00 -2.64
CA SER A 3 -10.02 -21.62 -2.26
C SER A 3 -8.84 -20.65 -2.16
N LEU A 4 -8.93 -19.47 -2.79
CA LEU A 4 -7.83 -18.49 -2.91
C LEU A 4 -7.91 -17.38 -1.86
N LEU A 5 -9.13 -16.92 -1.50
CA LEU A 5 -9.34 -16.10 -0.30
C LEU A 5 -8.94 -16.87 0.96
N LEU A 6 -9.26 -18.16 1.00
CA LEU A 6 -8.81 -19.08 2.04
C LEU A 6 -7.27 -19.19 2.03
N GLY A 7 -6.66 -19.33 0.85
CA GLY A 7 -5.20 -19.36 0.68
C GLY A 7 -4.50 -18.07 1.14
N LEU A 8 -5.02 -16.90 0.77
CA LEU A 8 -4.49 -15.60 1.17
C LEU A 8 -4.66 -15.39 2.69
N PHE A 9 -5.78 -15.84 3.25
CA PHE A 9 -6.03 -15.82 4.68
C PHE A 9 -5.07 -16.74 5.44
N PHE A 10 -4.83 -17.97 4.96
CA PHE A 10 -3.86 -18.89 5.54
C PHE A 10 -2.42 -18.40 5.39
N LEU A 11 -2.11 -17.69 4.29
CA LEU A 11 -0.79 -17.09 4.06
C LEU A 11 -0.56 -15.87 4.96
N LEU A 12 -1.57 -15.00 5.13
CA LEU A 12 -1.54 -13.91 6.11
C LEU A 12 -1.48 -14.41 7.55
N ALA A 13 -2.23 -15.46 7.88
CA ALA A 13 -2.19 -16.12 9.19
C ALA A 13 -0.85 -16.84 9.41
N GLY A 14 -0.28 -17.45 8.37
CA GLY A 14 1.04 -18.08 8.37
C GLY A 14 2.15 -17.05 8.57
N CYS A 15 2.12 -15.94 7.83
CA CYS A 15 3.02 -14.80 8.00
C CYS A 15 2.88 -14.17 9.40
N ALA A 16 1.66 -14.02 9.91
CA ALA A 16 1.42 -13.50 11.26
C ALA A 16 1.94 -14.46 12.35
N ALA A 17 1.77 -15.78 12.17
CA ALA A 17 2.29 -16.80 13.08
C ALA A 17 3.82 -16.93 13.02
N LEU A 18 4.43 -16.75 11.85
CA LEU A 18 5.87 -16.64 11.68
C LEU A 18 6.40 -15.35 12.32
N LEU A 19 5.73 -14.21 12.12
CA LEU A 19 6.09 -12.97 12.82
C LEU A 19 6.01 -13.13 14.34
N ASP A 20 5.00 -13.83 14.86
CA ASP A 20 4.80 -14.11 16.29
C ASP A 20 5.90 -15.03 16.87
N SER A 21 6.45 -15.98 16.08
CA SER A 21 7.53 -16.86 16.52
C SER A 21 8.91 -16.21 16.53
N TYR A 22 9.07 -15.10 15.78
CA TYR A 22 10.32 -14.34 15.70
C TYR A 22 10.31 -13.03 16.53
N LEU A 23 9.18 -12.67 17.15
CA LEU A 23 9.08 -11.48 17.98
C LEU A 23 9.46 -11.82 19.43
N PRO A 24 10.56 -11.25 19.97
CA PRO A 24 10.92 -11.40 21.38
C PRO A 24 9.79 -10.88 22.28
N ASP A 25 9.59 -11.49 23.46
CA ASP A 25 8.55 -11.09 24.43
C ASP A 25 8.57 -9.59 24.75
N GLU A 26 9.75 -8.96 24.73
CA GLU A 26 9.91 -7.51 24.90
C GLU A 26 9.22 -6.70 23.81
N ARG A 27 9.28 -7.15 22.55
CA ARG A 27 8.61 -6.48 21.42
C ARG A 27 7.11 -6.73 21.43
N VAL A 28 6.67 -7.90 21.89
CA VAL A 28 5.25 -8.20 22.10
C VAL A 28 4.68 -7.33 23.23
N ALA A 29 5.42 -7.16 24.32
CA ALA A 29 5.07 -6.26 25.42
C ALA A 29 5.03 -4.79 24.97
N ALA A 30 5.99 -4.36 24.15
CA ALA A 30 6.01 -3.01 23.57
C ALA A 30 4.80 -2.77 22.63
N ALA A 31 4.48 -3.74 21.77
CA ALA A 31 3.29 -3.68 20.91
C ALA A 31 1.99 -3.65 21.73
N ARG A 32 1.89 -4.45 22.79
CA ARG A 32 0.74 -4.44 23.71
C ARG A 32 0.62 -3.09 24.43
N GLY A 33 1.73 -2.52 24.88
CA GLY A 33 1.79 -1.18 25.48
C GLY A 33 1.33 -0.10 24.50
N ALA A 34 1.76 -0.18 23.23
CA ALA A 34 1.34 0.74 22.18
C ALA A 34 -0.17 0.62 21.89
N VAL A 35 -0.71 -0.59 21.79
CA VAL A 35 -2.15 -0.85 21.60
C VAL A 35 -2.96 -0.35 22.80
N LEU A 36 -2.49 -0.55 24.03
CA LEU A 36 -3.14 -0.06 25.24
C LEU A 36 -3.12 1.48 25.33
N ALA A 37 -1.99 2.11 25.01
CA ALA A 37 -1.89 3.58 24.96
C ALA A 37 -2.81 4.17 23.89
N TRP A 38 -2.87 3.51 22.73
CA TRP A 38 -3.78 3.87 21.63
C TRP A 38 -5.25 3.69 22.04
N TRP A 39 -5.58 2.64 22.78
CA TRP A 39 -6.93 2.43 23.31
C TRP A 39 -7.33 3.44 24.39
N GLU A 40 -6.41 3.79 25.29
CA GLU A 40 -6.61 4.82 26.32
C GLU A 40 -6.92 6.18 25.66
N GLY A 41 -6.23 6.52 24.57
CA GLY A 41 -6.50 7.72 23.77
C GLY A 41 -7.85 7.68 23.05
N PHE A 42 -8.27 6.51 22.55
CA PHE A 42 -9.60 6.29 21.98
C PHE A 42 -10.70 6.45 23.02
N ARG A 43 -10.45 5.97 24.25
CA ARG A 43 -11.39 6.09 25.36
C ARG A 43 -11.62 7.54 25.80
N ARG A 44 -10.57 8.37 25.77
CA ARG A 44 -10.60 9.79 26.19
C ARG A 44 -11.11 10.77 25.12
N GLN A 45 -11.70 10.28 24.02
CA GLN A 45 -12.28 11.11 22.93
C GLN A 45 -11.31 12.16 22.35
N ARG A 46 -10.03 11.81 22.16
CA ARG A 46 -9.08 12.67 21.43
C ARG A 46 -8.67 12.03 20.10
N PRO A 47 -9.59 11.86 19.14
CA PRO A 47 -9.30 11.20 17.85
C PRO A 47 -8.17 11.90 17.08
N GLU A 48 -8.00 13.21 17.26
CA GLU A 48 -6.88 13.96 16.69
C GLU A 48 -5.53 13.50 17.23
N ARG A 49 -5.42 13.24 18.55
CA ARG A 49 -4.18 12.75 19.16
C ARG A 49 -3.83 11.33 18.72
N LEU A 50 -4.85 10.50 18.49
CA LEU A 50 -4.65 9.14 17.97
C LEU A 50 -4.21 9.15 16.52
N ALA A 51 -4.81 10.00 15.69
CA ALA A 51 -4.38 10.16 14.30
C ALA A 51 -2.92 10.66 14.25
N GLN A 52 -2.55 11.61 15.12
CA GLN A 52 -1.17 12.08 15.23
C GLN A 52 -0.20 11.00 15.75
N GLN A 53 -0.60 10.22 16.74
CA GLN A 53 0.22 9.13 17.27
C GLN A 53 0.41 8.02 16.21
N ALA A 54 -0.67 7.61 15.55
CA ALA A 54 -0.62 6.67 14.44
C ALA A 54 0.29 7.20 13.33
N SER A 55 0.14 8.46 12.93
CA SER A 55 0.97 9.08 11.90
C SER A 55 2.47 9.05 12.24
N ARG A 56 2.85 9.26 13.51
CA ARG A 56 4.25 9.14 13.95
C ARG A 56 4.76 7.69 13.89
N GLU A 57 3.96 6.73 14.32
CA GLU A 57 4.36 5.31 14.24
C GLU A 57 4.45 4.83 12.79
N PHE A 58 3.55 5.29 11.92
CA PHE A 58 3.63 5.02 10.47
C PHE A 58 4.85 5.69 9.83
N SER A 59 5.19 6.91 10.20
CA SER A 59 6.43 7.55 9.74
C SER A 59 7.67 6.77 10.19
N ARG A 60 7.69 6.28 11.44
CA ARG A 60 8.78 5.42 11.94
C ARG A 60 8.85 4.09 11.21
N LEU A 61 7.71 3.47 10.92
CA LEU A 61 7.65 2.23 10.15
C LEU A 61 8.15 2.45 8.72
N PHE A 62 7.71 3.54 8.08
CA PHE A 62 8.15 3.94 6.75
C PHE A 62 9.68 4.15 6.71
N ASP A 63 10.23 4.88 7.68
CA ASP A 63 11.66 5.12 7.78
C ASP A 63 12.44 3.84 8.15
N ALA A 64 11.86 2.91 8.91
CA ALA A 64 12.49 1.61 9.18
C ALA A 64 12.58 0.73 7.91
N LEU A 65 11.55 0.75 7.07
CA LEU A 65 11.48 -0.03 5.83
C LEU A 65 12.38 0.55 4.75
N TYR A 66 12.30 1.86 4.50
CA TYR A 66 13.01 2.52 3.41
C TYR A 66 14.34 3.18 3.83
N GLY A 67 14.60 3.36 5.12
CA GLY A 67 15.83 3.95 5.68
C GLY A 67 15.72 5.46 5.90
N GLU A 68 16.24 5.96 7.03
CA GLU A 68 16.08 7.35 7.49
C GLU A 68 16.84 8.40 6.66
N GLU A 69 18.01 8.05 6.12
CA GLU A 69 18.89 8.97 5.40
C GLU A 69 18.55 9.09 3.91
N HIS A 70 18.30 10.31 3.46
CA HIS A 70 18.06 10.62 2.05
C HIS A 70 19.34 10.42 1.24
N PHE A 71 19.22 9.88 0.02
CA PHE A 71 20.35 9.64 -0.88
C PHE A 71 21.44 8.69 -0.35
N SER A 72 21.16 7.94 0.72
CA SER A 72 22.05 6.87 1.14
C SER A 72 21.93 5.69 0.17
N TRP A 73 23.04 5.05 -0.15
CA TRP A 73 23.03 3.84 -0.99
C TRP A 73 22.17 2.72 -0.39
N ARG A 74 22.06 2.69 0.94
CA ARG A 74 21.19 1.74 1.66
C ARG A 74 19.71 2.00 1.35
N THR A 75 19.28 3.25 1.33
CA THR A 75 17.91 3.65 0.99
C THR A 75 17.59 3.38 -0.47
N VAL A 76 18.50 3.70 -1.39
CA VAL A 76 18.35 3.35 -2.82
C VAL A 76 18.18 1.84 -2.99
N ARG A 77 19.04 1.01 -2.38
CA ARG A 77 18.92 -0.45 -2.48
C ARG A 77 17.60 -0.97 -1.91
N ARG A 78 17.15 -0.44 -0.78
CA ARG A 78 15.88 -0.84 -0.16
C ARG A 78 14.69 -0.45 -1.05
N SER A 79 14.69 0.76 -1.59
CA SER A 79 13.69 1.22 -2.57
C SER A 79 13.61 0.26 -3.75
N LEU A 80 14.74 -0.09 -4.37
CA LEU A 80 14.77 -1.00 -5.51
C LEU A 80 14.17 -2.38 -5.17
N VAL A 81 14.50 -2.93 -4.00
CA VAL A 81 13.93 -4.22 -3.55
C VAL A 81 12.41 -4.12 -3.37
N PHE A 82 11.91 -3.03 -2.76
CA PHE A 82 10.48 -2.82 -2.57
C PHE A 82 9.74 -2.54 -3.89
N SER A 83 10.35 -1.83 -4.83
CA SER A 83 9.82 -1.61 -6.18
C SER A 83 9.69 -2.91 -6.96
N VAL A 84 10.75 -3.73 -6.96
CA VAL A 84 10.72 -5.07 -7.59
C VAL A 84 9.64 -5.93 -6.94
N PHE A 85 9.56 -5.92 -5.60
CA PHE A 85 8.53 -6.66 -4.88
C PHE A 85 7.11 -6.17 -5.21
N GLY A 86 6.89 -4.86 -5.20
CA GLY A 86 5.61 -4.25 -5.55
C GLY A 86 5.19 -4.59 -6.99
N PHE A 87 6.11 -4.50 -7.94
CA PHE A 87 5.89 -4.91 -9.33
C PHE A 87 5.52 -6.39 -9.43
N LEU A 88 6.26 -7.29 -8.77
CA LEU A 88 5.98 -8.73 -8.81
C LEU A 88 4.61 -9.06 -8.21
N VAL A 89 4.28 -8.46 -7.06
CA VAL A 89 2.96 -8.64 -6.43
C VAL A 89 1.86 -8.19 -7.37
N THR A 90 1.98 -6.99 -7.95
CA THR A 90 0.98 -6.47 -8.87
C THR A 90 0.87 -7.29 -10.14
N ALA A 91 1.98 -7.71 -10.74
CA ALA A 91 1.97 -8.53 -11.95
C ALA A 91 1.33 -9.91 -11.71
N LEU A 92 1.54 -10.51 -10.54
CA LEU A 92 0.85 -11.74 -10.14
C LEU A 92 -0.65 -11.53 -9.92
N VAL A 93 -1.05 -10.37 -9.39
CA VAL A 93 -2.47 -10.01 -9.26
C VAL A 93 -3.10 -9.79 -10.65
N CYS A 94 -2.40 -9.15 -11.59
CA CYS A 94 -2.86 -8.98 -12.96
C CYS A 94 -3.02 -10.33 -13.66
N GLU A 95 -2.02 -11.22 -13.60
CA GLU A 95 -2.09 -12.59 -14.13
C GLU A 95 -3.25 -13.39 -13.53
N TRP A 96 -3.56 -13.14 -12.26
CA TRP A 96 -4.68 -13.81 -11.61
C TRP A 96 -6.04 -13.34 -12.13
N ILE A 97 -6.17 -12.06 -12.48
CA ILE A 97 -7.42 -11.50 -13.02
C ILE A 97 -7.54 -11.80 -14.53
N GLU A 98 -6.44 -11.69 -15.25
CA GLU A 98 -6.34 -11.91 -16.70
C GLU A 98 -5.17 -12.86 -17.00
N SER A 99 -5.50 -14.13 -17.26
CA SER A 99 -4.50 -15.16 -17.54
C SER A 99 -3.78 -14.87 -18.85
N GLY A 100 -2.44 -14.94 -18.84
CA GLY A 100 -1.60 -14.60 -19.99
C GLY A 100 -0.94 -13.23 -19.90
N TYR A 101 -1.29 -12.41 -18.91
CA TYR A 101 -0.69 -11.11 -18.63
C TYR A 101 0.85 -11.14 -18.60
N LEU A 102 1.44 -12.09 -17.88
CA LEU A 102 2.90 -12.20 -17.77
C LEU A 102 3.56 -12.58 -19.10
N VAL A 103 2.86 -13.34 -19.95
CA VAL A 103 3.34 -13.68 -21.30
C VAL A 103 3.35 -12.43 -22.15
N GLU A 104 2.28 -11.63 -22.13
CA GLU A 104 2.22 -10.36 -22.87
C GLU A 104 3.30 -9.37 -22.43
N VAL A 105 3.51 -9.21 -21.12
CA VAL A 105 4.59 -8.36 -20.58
C VAL A 105 5.96 -8.87 -20.99
N TYR A 106 6.17 -10.20 -20.99
CA TYR A 106 7.43 -10.81 -21.43
C TYR A 106 7.67 -10.60 -22.93
N GLU A 107 6.65 -10.81 -23.76
CA GLU A 107 6.71 -10.63 -25.22
C GLU A 107 6.94 -9.16 -25.62
N TRP A 108 6.53 -8.21 -24.78
CA TRP A 108 6.84 -6.80 -24.98
C TRP A 108 8.35 -6.49 -24.91
N GLY A 109 9.14 -7.35 -24.26
CA GLY A 109 10.60 -7.36 -24.35
C GLY A 109 11.27 -6.06 -23.92
N ALA A 110 11.91 -5.37 -24.86
CA ALA A 110 12.66 -4.14 -24.59
C ALA A 110 11.77 -3.01 -24.04
N GLY A 111 10.50 -2.96 -24.45
CA GLY A 111 9.55 -1.97 -23.95
C GLY A 111 9.28 -2.13 -22.46
N ALA A 112 8.97 -3.35 -22.03
CA ALA A 112 8.78 -3.71 -20.62
C ALA A 112 10.04 -3.43 -19.79
N PHE A 113 11.24 -3.71 -20.32
CA PHE A 113 12.49 -3.42 -19.61
C PHE A 113 12.73 -1.92 -19.41
N LEU A 114 12.48 -1.09 -20.42
CA LEU A 114 12.60 0.36 -20.32
C LEU A 114 11.60 0.94 -19.33
N LEU A 115 10.33 0.51 -19.41
CA LEU A 115 9.28 0.97 -18.50
C LEU A 115 9.56 0.51 -17.06
N PHE A 116 10.05 -0.73 -16.87
CA PHE A 116 10.50 -1.22 -15.57
C PHE A 116 11.60 -0.34 -14.98
N THR A 117 12.60 0.00 -15.79
CA THR A 117 13.72 0.85 -15.36
C THR A 117 13.25 2.26 -15.01
N ALA A 118 12.36 2.83 -15.82
CA ALA A 118 11.73 4.12 -15.53
C ALA A 118 10.96 4.07 -14.21
N ASN A 119 10.18 3.01 -14.01
CA ASN A 119 9.38 2.79 -12.82
C ASN A 119 10.23 2.71 -11.53
N LEU A 120 11.42 2.09 -11.59
CA LEU A 120 12.34 2.10 -10.44
C LEU A 120 12.76 3.52 -10.02
N VAL A 121 12.94 4.42 -10.98
CA VAL A 121 13.27 5.83 -10.71
C VAL A 121 12.05 6.56 -10.15
N VAL A 122 10.89 6.36 -10.77
CA VAL A 122 9.60 6.92 -10.33
C VAL A 122 9.33 6.53 -8.88
N ASP A 123 9.45 5.25 -8.56
CA ASP A 123 9.24 4.71 -7.21
C ASP A 123 10.15 5.35 -6.19
N TYR A 124 11.44 5.51 -6.52
CA TYR A 124 12.37 6.17 -5.61
C TYR A 124 11.98 7.62 -5.33
N VAL A 125 11.52 8.35 -6.35
CA VAL A 125 11.04 9.74 -6.19
C VAL A 125 9.71 9.76 -5.42
N SER A 126 8.80 8.81 -5.70
CA SER A 126 7.53 8.63 -5.00
C SER A 126 7.76 8.43 -3.50
N LEU A 127 8.76 7.64 -3.09
CA LEU A 127 9.09 7.46 -1.67
C LEU A 127 9.47 8.77 -0.97
N LEU A 128 10.17 9.68 -1.66
CA LEU A 128 10.53 10.99 -1.12
C LEU A 128 9.28 11.84 -0.93
N GLU A 129 8.37 11.78 -1.90
CA GLU A 129 7.08 12.45 -1.88
C GLU A 129 6.21 11.94 -0.72
N THR A 130 6.00 10.63 -0.61
CA THR A 130 5.20 10.01 0.46
C THR A 130 5.75 10.34 1.85
N ARG A 131 7.08 10.40 2.01
CA ARG A 131 7.72 10.83 3.26
C ARG A 131 7.38 12.28 3.62
N LEU A 132 7.39 13.18 2.64
CA LEU A 132 7.00 14.58 2.85
C LEU A 132 5.53 14.67 3.24
N VAL A 133 4.64 13.93 2.55
CA VAL A 133 3.21 13.85 2.86
C VAL A 133 2.99 13.32 4.27
N LEU A 134 3.63 12.22 4.66
CA LEU A 134 3.53 11.65 6.01
C LEU A 134 3.95 12.64 7.09
N LYS A 135 5.08 13.33 6.91
CA LYS A 135 5.56 14.35 7.85
C LYS A 135 4.60 15.53 7.96
N ARG A 136 4.05 16.00 6.84
CA ARG A 136 3.06 17.08 6.82
C ARG A 136 1.73 16.65 7.43
N CYS A 137 1.31 15.42 7.18
CA CYS A 137 0.10 14.85 7.76
C CYS A 137 0.21 14.71 9.28
N ALA A 138 1.38 14.34 9.81
CA ALA A 138 1.63 14.26 11.25
C ALA A 138 1.46 15.62 11.95
N ALA A 139 1.75 16.72 11.24
CA ALA A 139 1.61 18.09 11.72
C ALA A 139 0.25 18.73 11.43
N SER A 140 -0.57 18.11 10.57
CA SER A 140 -1.82 18.68 10.08
C SER A 140 -3.01 18.31 10.97
N ARG A 141 -4.10 19.11 10.87
CA ARG A 141 -5.38 18.74 11.48
C ARG A 141 -5.96 17.54 10.77
N ALA A 142 -6.58 16.66 11.53
CA ALA A 142 -7.11 15.39 11.03
C ALA A 142 -8.15 15.59 9.90
N ALA A 143 -8.84 16.72 9.83
CA ALA A 143 -9.77 17.06 8.74
C ALA A 143 -9.11 17.12 7.35
N TRP A 144 -7.80 17.38 7.27
CA TRP A 144 -7.06 17.49 6.01
C TRP A 144 -6.57 16.15 5.45
N LEU A 145 -6.79 15.03 6.16
CA LEU A 145 -6.37 13.69 5.73
C LEU A 145 -6.83 13.33 4.30
N PRO A 146 -8.11 13.55 3.91
CA PRO A 146 -8.54 13.27 2.53
C PRO A 146 -7.85 14.14 1.49
N VAL A 147 -7.52 15.39 1.84
CA VAL A 147 -6.78 16.30 0.93
C VAL A 147 -5.36 15.81 0.74
N TRP A 148 -4.68 15.39 1.80
CA TRP A 148 -3.34 14.79 1.70
C TRP A 148 -3.34 13.49 0.89
N LEU A 149 -4.38 12.66 1.03
CA LEU A 149 -4.56 11.47 0.18
C LEU A 149 -4.71 11.85 -1.29
N ALA A 150 -5.58 12.82 -1.60
CA ALA A 150 -5.79 13.27 -2.97
C ALA A 150 -4.50 13.86 -3.59
N LEU A 151 -3.71 14.60 -2.80
CA LEU A 151 -2.43 15.13 -3.23
C LEU A 151 -1.39 14.04 -3.49
N ASP A 152 -1.28 13.03 -2.62
CA ASP A 152 -0.35 11.90 -2.77
C ASP A 152 -0.68 11.05 -4.00
N VAL A 153 -1.97 10.75 -4.21
CA VAL A 153 -2.45 10.04 -5.42
C VAL A 153 -2.18 10.86 -6.68
N LEU A 154 -2.47 12.16 -6.66
CA LEU A 154 -2.21 13.04 -7.80
C LEU A 154 -0.71 13.15 -8.08
N ALA A 155 0.12 13.29 -7.04
CA ALA A 155 1.57 13.35 -7.19
C ALA A 155 2.13 12.03 -7.75
N SER A 156 1.66 10.89 -7.24
CA SER A 156 2.02 9.56 -7.75
C SER A 156 1.65 9.39 -9.22
N TYR A 157 0.45 9.83 -9.61
CA TYR A 157 0.01 9.83 -11.02
C TYR A 157 0.90 10.72 -11.89
N LEU A 158 1.17 11.96 -11.45
CA LEU A 158 2.02 12.90 -12.20
C LEU A 158 3.45 12.37 -12.33
N LEU A 159 4.00 11.75 -11.29
CA LEU A 159 5.31 11.11 -11.34
C LEU A 159 5.31 9.94 -12.32
N TYR A 160 4.30 9.07 -12.29
CA TYR A 160 4.19 7.98 -13.24
C TYR A 160 4.14 8.48 -14.69
N VAL A 161 3.29 9.47 -14.99
CA VAL A 161 3.13 9.98 -16.36
C VAL A 161 4.37 10.74 -16.82
N PHE A 162 4.83 11.74 -16.07
CA PHE A 162 5.91 12.62 -16.54
C PHE A 162 7.30 12.02 -16.39
N VAL A 163 7.53 11.20 -15.35
CA VAL A 163 8.84 10.56 -15.13
C VAL A 163 8.85 9.16 -15.72
N GLY A 164 7.83 8.34 -15.50
CA GLY A 164 7.75 6.97 -16.02
C GLY A 164 7.51 6.93 -17.53
N VAL A 165 6.30 7.30 -17.95
CA VAL A 165 5.90 7.29 -19.37
C VAL A 165 6.71 8.29 -20.18
N GLY A 166 7.00 9.47 -19.62
CA GLY A 166 7.88 10.47 -20.25
C GLY A 166 9.29 9.96 -20.53
N PHE A 167 9.92 9.25 -19.59
CA PHE A 167 11.22 8.64 -19.84
C PHE A 167 11.14 7.55 -20.91
N PHE A 168 10.08 6.75 -20.90
CA PHE A 168 9.85 5.70 -21.90
C PHE A 168 9.72 6.29 -23.31
N PHE A 169 8.85 7.29 -23.51
CA PHE A 169 8.64 7.94 -24.81
C PHE A 169 9.84 8.74 -25.28
N LEU A 170 10.56 9.41 -24.37
CA LEU A 170 11.80 10.09 -24.70
C LEU A 170 12.86 9.09 -25.20
N SER A 171 13.02 7.97 -24.49
CA SER A 171 13.99 6.94 -24.85
C SER A 171 13.63 6.27 -26.17
N ASP A 172 12.37 5.90 -26.37
CA ASP A 172 11.87 5.34 -27.63
C ASP A 172 12.07 6.31 -28.79
N GLY A 173 11.69 7.58 -28.61
CA GLY A 173 11.85 8.63 -29.62
C GLY A 173 13.31 8.84 -30.03
N LEU A 174 14.23 8.85 -29.07
CA LEU A 174 15.67 8.97 -29.33
C LEU A 174 16.23 7.73 -30.06
N LEU A 175 15.85 6.53 -29.64
CA LEU A 175 16.31 5.28 -30.25
C LEU A 175 15.73 5.06 -31.66
N ALA A 176 14.49 5.47 -31.88
CA ALA A 176 13.80 5.37 -33.17
C ALA A 176 14.15 6.50 -34.16
N GLY A 177 14.98 7.47 -33.75
CA GLY A 177 15.36 8.62 -34.58
C GLY A 177 14.26 9.68 -34.76
N LYS A 178 13.18 9.61 -33.97
CA LYS A 178 12.07 10.58 -33.95
C LYS A 178 12.30 11.77 -33.00
N GLY A 179 13.40 11.74 -32.24
CA GLY A 179 13.77 12.81 -31.33
C GLY A 179 12.72 13.05 -30.24
N LEU A 180 12.30 14.30 -30.06
CA LEU A 180 11.33 14.71 -29.04
C LEU A 180 9.87 14.53 -29.44
N GLU A 181 9.56 14.13 -30.69
CA GLU A 181 8.17 14.00 -31.16
C GLU A 181 7.35 13.06 -30.27
N ARG A 182 7.92 11.91 -29.91
CA ARG A 182 7.29 10.95 -28.99
C ARG A 182 7.11 11.53 -27.58
N PHE A 183 8.07 12.30 -27.09
CA PHE A 183 7.97 12.92 -25.77
C PHE A 183 6.81 13.93 -25.70
N TYR A 184 6.50 14.63 -26.80
CA TYR A 184 5.36 15.55 -26.83
C TYR A 184 4.01 14.86 -26.69
N GLU A 185 3.91 13.56 -27.01
CA GLU A 185 2.69 12.77 -26.79
C GLU A 185 2.28 12.76 -25.30
N VAL A 186 3.25 12.95 -24.37
CA VAL A 186 2.99 13.04 -22.92
C VAL A 186 2.13 14.24 -22.51
N PHE A 187 2.08 15.27 -23.33
CA PHE A 187 1.26 16.46 -23.06
C PHE A 187 -0.11 16.39 -23.73
N THR A 188 -0.43 15.30 -24.42
CA THR A 188 -1.72 15.13 -25.09
C THR A 188 -2.77 14.56 -24.15
N LEU A 189 -4.01 15.03 -24.28
CA LEU A 189 -5.14 14.50 -23.49
C LEU A 189 -5.41 13.03 -23.79
N ASP A 190 -5.16 12.59 -25.03
CA ASP A 190 -5.39 11.20 -25.45
C ASP A 190 -4.53 10.22 -24.65
N LEU A 191 -3.25 10.53 -24.45
CA LEU A 191 -2.38 9.70 -23.60
C LEU A 191 -2.88 9.67 -22.16
N HIS A 192 -3.34 10.80 -21.61
CA HIS A 192 -3.88 10.82 -20.26
C HIS A 192 -5.12 9.94 -20.12
N PHE A 193 -5.99 9.89 -21.14
CA PHE A 193 -7.14 8.99 -21.15
C PHE A 193 -6.72 7.52 -21.27
N GLU A 194 -5.71 7.21 -22.08
CA GLU A 194 -5.14 5.87 -22.20
C GLU A 194 -4.51 5.41 -20.87
N VAL A 195 -3.68 6.23 -20.23
CA VAL A 195 -3.11 5.88 -18.91
C VAL A 195 -4.21 5.70 -17.86
N LEU A 196 -5.32 6.45 -17.95
CA LEU A 196 -6.46 6.27 -17.04
C LEU A 196 -7.30 5.03 -17.37
N SER A 197 -7.35 4.56 -18.62
CA SER A 197 -8.07 3.33 -18.98
C SER A 197 -7.46 2.10 -18.32
N VAL A 198 -6.15 2.13 -18.07
CA VAL A 198 -5.40 1.12 -17.30
C VAL A 198 -5.95 0.92 -15.87
N LEU A 199 -6.67 1.90 -15.31
CA LEU A 199 -7.34 1.76 -14.01
C LEU A 199 -8.66 0.98 -14.08
N THR A 200 -9.20 0.81 -15.27
CA THR A 200 -10.49 0.14 -15.54
C THR A 200 -10.35 -1.17 -16.30
N HIS A 201 -9.29 -1.30 -17.10
CA HIS A 201 -8.98 -2.45 -17.92
C HIS A 201 -7.54 -2.90 -17.63
N ILE A 202 -7.33 -4.21 -17.58
CA ILE A 202 -5.99 -4.74 -17.43
C ILE A 202 -5.34 -4.71 -18.82
N GLU A 203 -4.20 -4.05 -18.89
CA GLU A 203 -3.36 -3.86 -20.06
C GLU A 203 -1.92 -4.14 -19.63
N LYS A 204 -1.01 -4.43 -20.55
CA LYS A 204 0.40 -4.74 -20.23
C LYS A 204 1.12 -3.69 -19.36
N GLU A 205 0.66 -2.44 -19.35
CA GLU A 205 1.15 -1.34 -18.51
C GLU A 205 0.62 -1.37 -17.07
N THR A 206 -0.46 -2.11 -16.79
CA THR A 206 -1.18 -2.13 -15.50
C THR A 206 -0.25 -2.41 -14.33
N ALA A 207 0.58 -3.45 -14.41
CA ALA A 207 1.46 -3.78 -13.29
C ALA A 207 2.44 -2.65 -12.96
N PHE A 208 2.88 -1.90 -13.97
CA PHE A 208 3.78 -0.76 -13.79
C PHE A 208 3.05 0.38 -13.07
N VAL A 209 1.88 0.80 -13.57
CA VAL A 209 1.05 1.84 -12.95
C VAL A 209 0.78 1.53 -11.47
N TYR A 210 0.23 0.35 -11.18
CA TYR A 210 -0.17 -0.02 -9.84
C TYR A 210 1.03 -0.25 -8.90
N SER A 211 2.19 -0.69 -9.44
CA SER A 211 3.40 -0.80 -8.64
C SER A 211 3.92 0.57 -8.17
N THR A 212 3.75 1.64 -8.95
CA THR A 212 4.07 3.00 -8.49
C THR A 212 3.24 3.38 -7.27
N PHE A 213 1.93 3.12 -7.30
CA PHE A 213 1.06 3.36 -6.14
C PHE A 213 1.38 2.45 -4.95
N PHE A 214 2.00 1.29 -5.17
CA PHE A 214 2.41 0.37 -4.10
C PHE A 214 3.49 0.98 -3.19
N THR A 215 4.32 1.90 -3.69
CA THR A 215 5.29 2.62 -2.84
C THR A 215 4.60 3.41 -1.72
N SER A 216 3.43 3.97 -2.00
CA SER A 216 2.58 4.71 -1.06
C SER A 216 1.61 3.81 -0.26
N PHE A 217 1.66 2.47 -0.39
CA PHE A 217 0.64 1.61 0.23
C PHE A 217 0.56 1.77 1.75
N LEU A 218 1.69 2.01 2.43
CA LEU A 218 1.71 2.23 3.87
C LEU A 218 0.95 3.50 4.26
N PHE A 219 1.03 4.54 3.44
CA PHE A 219 0.27 5.76 3.63
C PHE A 219 -1.22 5.51 3.38
N TYR A 220 -1.59 4.73 2.37
CA TYR A 220 -2.99 4.33 2.15
C TYR A 220 -3.54 3.51 3.31
N LEU A 221 -2.76 2.55 3.83
CA LEU A 221 -3.12 1.78 5.01
C LEU A 221 -3.33 2.69 6.22
N PHE A 222 -2.47 3.70 6.40
CA PHE A 222 -2.61 4.70 7.46
C PHE A 222 -3.89 5.52 7.31
N VAL A 223 -4.20 6.01 6.11
CA VAL A 223 -5.42 6.80 5.85
C VAL A 223 -6.66 5.93 6.05
N LEU A 224 -6.67 4.70 5.54
CA LEU A 224 -7.75 3.73 5.73
C LEU A 224 -7.95 3.40 7.22
N ALA A 225 -6.87 3.12 7.96
CA ALA A 225 -6.94 2.91 9.39
C ALA A 225 -7.48 4.14 10.11
N SER A 226 -7.02 5.35 9.74
CA SER A 226 -7.49 6.61 10.32
C SER A 226 -8.97 6.88 10.05
N LEU A 227 -9.46 6.55 8.86
CA LEU A 227 -10.87 6.63 8.50
C LEU A 227 -11.70 5.56 9.22
N ALA A 228 -11.21 4.33 9.28
CA ALA A 228 -11.85 3.24 10.01
C ALA A 228 -12.03 3.59 11.49
N ILE A 229 -11.02 4.15 12.16
CA ILE A 229 -11.13 4.60 13.57
C ILE A 229 -12.27 5.62 13.74
N ARG A 230 -12.47 6.52 12.77
CA ARG A 230 -13.55 7.51 12.84
C ARG A 230 -14.92 6.86 12.64
N LEU A 231 -15.03 5.97 11.66
CA LEU A 231 -16.24 5.21 11.38
C LEU A 231 -16.60 4.25 12.54
N LEU A 232 -15.60 3.77 13.27
CA LEU A 232 -15.76 2.94 14.46
C LEU A 232 -16.07 3.74 15.72
N GLY A 233 -15.98 5.07 15.69
CA GLY A 233 -16.36 5.96 16.80
C GLY A 233 -17.79 5.72 17.30
N PRO A 234 -18.80 5.67 16.40
CA PRO A 234 -20.17 5.26 16.72
C PRO A 234 -20.30 3.82 17.25
N LEU A 235 -19.47 2.89 16.76
CA LEU A 235 -19.47 1.46 17.14
C LEU A 235 -18.65 1.16 18.41
N ARG A 236 -18.16 2.19 19.08
CA ARG A 236 -17.28 2.08 20.25
C ARG A 236 -17.85 1.23 21.39
N SER A 237 -19.17 1.31 21.62
CA SER A 237 -19.85 0.51 22.64
C SER A 237 -19.78 -0.98 22.32
N ALA A 238 -19.97 -1.35 21.05
CA ALA A 238 -19.94 -2.73 20.56
C ALA A 238 -18.52 -3.32 20.51
N LEU A 239 -17.49 -2.49 20.26
CA LEU A 239 -16.09 -2.93 20.24
C LEU A 239 -15.45 -3.08 21.63
N MET A 240 -16.10 -2.56 22.68
CA MET A 240 -15.55 -2.54 24.04
C MET A 240 -15.29 -3.95 24.63
N PRO A 241 -16.17 -4.95 24.45
CA PRO A 241 -15.93 -6.32 24.91
C PRO A 241 -14.75 -6.98 24.18
N LEU A 242 -14.71 -6.82 22.85
CA LEU A 242 -13.64 -7.34 21.99
C LEU A 242 -12.28 -6.79 22.40
N MET A 243 -12.20 -5.50 22.68
CA MET A 243 -10.94 -4.84 23.03
C MET A 243 -10.47 -5.15 24.45
N ARG A 244 -11.38 -5.30 25.41
CA ARG A 244 -11.05 -5.82 26.75
C ARG A 244 -10.47 -7.22 26.64
N TRP A 245 -11.09 -8.08 25.85
CA TRP A 245 -10.60 -9.43 25.60
C TRP A 245 -9.19 -9.43 24.98
N LEU A 246 -8.98 -8.64 23.92
CA LEU A 246 -7.67 -8.51 23.25
C LEU A 246 -6.59 -7.96 24.20
N SER A 247 -6.95 -7.04 25.10
CA SER A 247 -6.02 -6.48 26.08
C SER A 247 -5.56 -7.49 27.14
N THR A 248 -6.37 -8.51 27.42
CA THR A 248 -6.09 -9.58 28.40
C THR A 248 -5.52 -10.86 27.78
N ALA A 249 -5.62 -11.01 26.46
CA ALA A 249 -5.16 -12.21 25.76
C ALA A 249 -3.63 -12.36 25.83
N ARG A 250 -3.14 -13.55 26.22
CA ARG A 250 -1.71 -13.90 26.20
C ARG A 250 -1.11 -13.91 24.79
N HIS A 251 -1.93 -14.22 23.77
CA HIS A 251 -1.52 -14.28 22.37
C HIS A 251 -2.54 -13.49 21.50
N PRO A 252 -2.44 -12.15 21.46
CA PRO A 252 -3.43 -11.28 20.83
C PRO A 252 -3.56 -11.54 19.32
N VAL A 253 -2.47 -11.92 18.65
CA VAL A 253 -2.45 -12.28 17.21
C VAL A 253 -3.26 -13.55 16.95
N LYS A 254 -3.03 -14.62 17.75
CA LYS A 254 -3.81 -15.87 17.64
C LYS A 254 -5.29 -15.67 17.94
N GLY A 255 -5.60 -14.82 18.91
CA GLY A 255 -6.97 -14.44 19.22
C GLY A 255 -7.65 -13.69 18.08
N PHE A 256 -6.97 -12.70 17.49
CA PHE A 256 -7.49 -11.94 16.36
C PHE A 256 -7.70 -12.83 15.12
N VAL A 257 -6.73 -13.70 14.80
CA VAL A 257 -6.85 -14.67 13.70
C VAL A 257 -8.02 -15.63 13.95
N GLY A 258 -8.15 -16.18 15.16
CA GLY A 258 -9.28 -17.07 15.49
C GLY A 258 -10.64 -16.39 15.38
N LEU A 259 -10.72 -15.11 15.74
CA LEU A 259 -11.96 -14.33 15.64
C LEU A 259 -12.29 -13.95 14.20
N ALA A 260 -11.28 -13.56 13.40
CA ALA A 260 -11.41 -13.33 11.98
C ALA A 260 -11.82 -14.61 11.23
N SER A 261 -11.25 -15.77 11.59
CA SER A 261 -11.65 -17.08 11.05
C SER A 261 -13.10 -17.43 11.42
N GLY A 262 -13.51 -17.17 12.66
CA GLY A 262 -14.88 -17.41 13.11
C GLY A 262 -15.90 -16.53 12.38
N VAL A 263 -15.57 -15.26 12.15
CA VAL A 263 -16.42 -14.34 11.38
C VAL A 263 -16.48 -14.75 9.91
N ALA A 264 -15.35 -15.13 9.31
CA ALA A 264 -15.32 -15.63 7.93
C ALA A 264 -16.18 -16.89 7.74
N LEU A 265 -16.08 -17.85 8.67
CA LEU A 265 -16.91 -19.08 8.65
C LEU A 265 -18.40 -18.78 8.85
N LEU A 266 -18.75 -17.80 9.70
CA LEU A 266 -20.15 -17.38 9.91
C LEU A 266 -20.74 -16.71 8.67
N ILE A 267 -19.96 -15.85 7.99
CA ILE A 267 -20.39 -15.20 6.74
C ILE A 267 -20.59 -16.25 5.64
N GLU A 268 -19.68 -17.22 5.54
CA GLU A 268 -19.77 -18.30 4.56
C GLU A 268 -20.96 -19.24 4.85
N GLY A 269 -21.18 -19.59 6.13
CA GLY A 269 -22.35 -20.35 6.56
C GLY A 269 -23.67 -19.62 6.30
N ALA A 270 -23.72 -18.30 6.51
CA ALA A 270 -24.89 -17.49 6.19
C ALA A 270 -25.16 -17.42 4.68
N ARG A 271 -24.10 -17.34 3.85
CA ARG A 271 -24.20 -17.43 2.39
C ARG A 271 -24.80 -18.76 1.94
N TRP A 272 -24.33 -19.88 2.50
CA TRP A 272 -24.86 -21.21 2.21
C TRP A 272 -26.31 -21.41 2.62
N MET A 273 -26.77 -20.71 3.66
CA MET A 273 -28.18 -20.76 4.09
C MET A 273 -29.11 -19.88 3.25
N MET A 274 -28.56 -18.93 2.49
CA MET A 274 -29.33 -18.02 1.62
C MET A 274 -29.33 -18.44 0.13
N ALA A 275 -28.55 -19.46 -0.22
CA ALA A 275 -28.53 -20.10 -1.53
C ALA A 275 -29.42 -21.35 -1.53
#